data_AF-A0A9Q3KUY7-F1
#
_entry.id   AF-A0A9Q3KUY7-F1
#
_cell.length_a   1.000
_cell.length_b   1.000
_cell.length_c   1.000
_cell.angle_alpha   90.00
_cell.angle_beta   90.00
_cell.angle_gamma   90.00
#
_symmetry.space_group_name_H-M   'P 1'
#
loop_
_entity.id
_entity.type
_entity.pdbx_description
1 polymer ?
#
loop_
_entity_poly.entity_id
_entity_poly.type
_entity_poly.pdbx_seq_one_letter_code
_entity_poly.pdbx_strand_id
1 'polypeptide(L)'
;MPIEGIRFSSASQNIHPLGIFETEMIFPHPTGSIRLKVKFVVMNNCTSQHFILGNDYLNIYGIDINKHKYRYFNIGENKRKKFAFPPEKREITVIRQVINVNQEKFVSYQLIEAQISPELTLDMKEELIEILFQYREAFASDNEPLGAIKRHEVDILLNVERPYPPLLRRPACPASPRAREALENHIN
;
A
#
# COMPACT_ATOMS: atom_id res chain seq x y z
N MET A 1 -19.22 -8.99 -9.21
CA MET A 1 -20.09 -10.14 -9.53
C MET A 1 -19.26 -11.24 -10.17
N PRO A 2 -19.47 -12.53 -9.84
CA PRO A 2 -18.79 -13.64 -10.49
C PRO A 2 -19.22 -13.74 -11.96
N ILE A 3 -18.27 -14.09 -12.83
CA ILE A 3 -18.51 -14.28 -14.27
C ILE A 3 -18.63 -15.78 -14.52
N GLU A 4 -19.86 -16.30 -14.53
CA GLU A 4 -20.11 -17.70 -14.91
C GLU A 4 -20.40 -17.79 -16.41
N GLY A 5 -19.75 -18.74 -17.09
CA GLY A 5 -20.05 -19.11 -18.49
C GLY A 5 -19.27 -18.38 -19.59
N ILE A 6 -18.43 -17.38 -19.28
CA ILE A 6 -17.61 -16.68 -20.29
C ILE A 6 -16.21 -17.30 -20.35
N ARG A 7 -15.83 -17.82 -21.52
CA ARG A 7 -14.47 -18.32 -21.77
C ARG A 7 -13.60 -17.23 -22.35
N PHE A 8 -12.53 -16.87 -21.63
CA PHE A 8 -11.47 -16.02 -22.15
C PHE A 8 -10.29 -16.90 -22.58
N SER A 9 -9.81 -16.71 -23.81
CA SER A 9 -8.65 -17.39 -24.35
C SER A 9 -7.67 -16.37 -24.90
N SER A 10 -6.42 -16.43 -24.47
CA SER A 10 -5.31 -15.82 -25.19
C SER A 10 -4.77 -16.84 -26.19
N ALA A 11 -4.12 -16.38 -27.26
CA ALA A 11 -3.55 -17.22 -28.32
C ALA A 11 -2.65 -18.35 -27.80
N SER A 12 -2.11 -18.22 -26.59
CA SER A 12 -1.24 -19.21 -25.96
C SER A 12 -1.88 -20.02 -24.84
N GLN A 13 -2.91 -19.51 -24.14
CA GLN A 13 -3.44 -20.11 -22.90
C GLN A 13 -4.89 -19.73 -22.62
N ASN A 14 -5.61 -20.62 -21.92
CA ASN A 14 -6.90 -20.31 -21.33
C ASN A 14 -6.72 -19.32 -20.17
N ILE A 15 -7.54 -18.28 -20.13
CA ILE A 15 -7.50 -17.27 -19.08
C ILE A 15 -8.65 -17.50 -18.11
N HIS A 16 -8.34 -17.45 -16.81
CA HIS A 16 -9.29 -17.65 -15.73
C HIS A 16 -9.81 -16.30 -15.22
N PRO A 17 -11.09 -15.95 -15.47
CA PRO A 17 -11.68 -14.72 -14.93
C PRO A 17 -11.95 -14.86 -13.43
N LEU A 18 -11.68 -13.80 -12.67
CA LEU A 18 -11.96 -13.69 -11.23
C LEU A 18 -13.23 -12.88 -10.97
N GLY A 19 -13.51 -11.86 -11.77
CA GLY A 19 -14.67 -11.00 -11.60
C GLY A 19 -14.62 -9.75 -12.46
N ILE A 20 -15.56 -8.83 -12.21
CA ILE A 20 -15.71 -7.56 -12.93
C ILE A 20 -15.33 -6.41 -12.00
N PHE A 21 -14.52 -5.49 -12.52
CA PHE A 21 -14.17 -4.21 -11.90
C PHE A 21 -14.72 -3.06 -12.75
N GLU A 22 -15.57 -2.23 -12.17
CA GLU A 22 -16.15 -1.08 -12.86
C GLU A 22 -15.42 0.20 -12.44
N THR A 23 -14.99 1.01 -13.42
CA THR A 23 -14.27 2.25 -13.16
C THR A 23 -14.51 3.29 -14.25
N GLU A 24 -14.29 4.56 -13.90
CA GLU A 24 -14.24 5.65 -14.87
C GLU A 24 -12.80 5.82 -15.39
N MET A 25 -12.61 5.73 -16.71
CA MET A 25 -11.35 6.00 -17.37
C MET A 25 -11.36 7.42 -17.93
N ILE A 26 -10.42 8.25 -17.48
CA ILE A 26 -10.36 9.67 -17.85
C ILE A 26 -9.19 9.90 -18.82
N PHE A 27 -9.51 10.45 -19.99
CA PHE A 27 -8.52 10.91 -20.98
C PHE A 27 -8.39 12.43 -20.88
N PRO A 28 -7.29 12.95 -20.29
CA PRO A 28 -7.09 14.38 -20.16
C PRO A 28 -6.84 15.03 -21.52
N HIS A 29 -7.47 16.18 -21.77
CA HIS A 29 -7.21 17.00 -22.95
C HIS A 29 -7.32 18.49 -22.59
N PRO A 30 -6.47 19.38 -23.12
CA PRO A 30 -6.50 20.82 -22.81
C PRO A 30 -7.86 21.49 -23.06
N THR A 31 -8.59 21.05 -24.08
CA THR A 31 -9.92 21.57 -24.45
C THR A 31 -11.08 20.79 -23.81
N GLY A 32 -10.81 20.09 -22.70
CA GLY A 32 -11.78 19.33 -21.92
C GLY A 32 -11.57 17.82 -22.04
N SER A 33 -11.39 17.20 -20.88
CA SER A 33 -11.17 15.77 -20.69
C SER A 33 -12.40 14.94 -21.06
N ILE A 34 -12.15 13.71 -21.50
CA ILE A 34 -13.19 12.72 -21.82
C ILE A 34 -13.22 11.68 -20.71
N ARG A 35 -14.42 11.27 -20.27
CA ARG A 35 -14.62 10.24 -19.25
C ARG A 35 -15.40 9.09 -19.86
N LEU A 36 -14.85 7.88 -19.76
CA LEU A 36 -15.48 6.64 -20.23
C LEU A 36 -15.86 5.79 -19.03
N LYS A 37 -17.07 5.23 -19.00
CA LYS A 37 -17.48 4.26 -17.98
C LYS A 37 -17.17 2.86 -18.48
N VAL A 38 -16.20 2.20 -17.85
CA VAL A 38 -15.63 0.94 -18.37
C VAL A 38 -15.75 -0.15 -17.32
N LYS A 39 -16.06 -1.36 -17.77
CA LYS A 39 -16.07 -2.60 -16.97
C LYS A 39 -14.91 -3.46 -17.43
N PHE A 40 -13.94 -3.69 -16.55
CA PHE A 40 -12.81 -4.57 -16.79
C PHE A 40 -13.08 -5.95 -16.20
N VAL A 41 -12.67 -6.98 -16.92
CA VAL A 41 -12.62 -8.34 -16.39
C VAL A 41 -11.26 -8.54 -15.74
N VAL A 42 -11.27 -8.87 -14.45
CA VAL A 42 -10.08 -9.20 -13.67
C VAL A 42 -9.72 -10.66 -13.96
N MET A 43 -8.47 -10.90 -14.33
CA MET A 43 -7.97 -12.22 -14.77
C MET A 43 -6.85 -12.69 -13.85
N ASN A 44 -6.87 -13.96 -13.45
CA ASN A 44 -5.89 -14.52 -12.50
C ASN A 44 -4.51 -14.73 -13.14
N ASN A 45 -4.48 -15.30 -14.35
CA ASN A 45 -3.26 -15.75 -15.03
C ASN A 45 -2.91 -14.89 -16.26
N CYS A 46 -3.25 -13.60 -16.25
CA CYS A 46 -2.87 -12.68 -17.32
C CYS A 46 -1.47 -12.10 -17.07
N THR A 47 -0.57 -12.22 -18.04
CA THR A 47 0.80 -11.67 -17.96
C THR A 47 0.92 -10.23 -18.45
N SER A 48 -0.15 -9.66 -19.01
CA SER A 48 -0.13 -8.28 -19.52
C SER A 48 -0.15 -7.27 -18.37
N GLN A 49 0.79 -6.33 -18.40
CA GLN A 49 0.81 -5.16 -17.51
C GLN A 49 -0.04 -3.98 -18.05
N HIS A 50 -0.74 -4.18 -19.17
CA HIS A 50 -1.52 -3.15 -19.85
C HIS A 50 -3.02 -3.41 -19.71
N PHE A 51 -3.79 -2.33 -19.57
CA PHE A 51 -5.23 -2.39 -19.76
C PHE A 51 -5.55 -2.68 -21.23
N ILE A 52 -6.45 -3.62 -21.45
CA ILE A 52 -6.94 -3.98 -22.79
C ILE A 52 -8.37 -3.48 -22.89
N LEU A 53 -8.60 -2.52 -23.79
CA LEU A 53 -9.93 -2.12 -24.21
C LEU A 53 -10.35 -2.98 -25.41
N GLY A 54 -11.49 -3.64 -25.28
CA GLY A 54 -12.07 -4.43 -26.35
C GLY A 54 -12.67 -3.57 -27.47
N ASN A 55 -12.99 -4.22 -28.58
CA ASN A 55 -13.61 -3.57 -29.73
C ASN A 55 -15.03 -3.05 -29.45
N ASP A 56 -15.71 -3.63 -28.47
CA ASP A 56 -16.98 -3.16 -27.94
C ASP A 56 -16.88 -1.69 -27.48
N TYR A 57 -15.89 -1.38 -26.65
CA TYR A 57 -15.65 -0.03 -26.16
C TYR A 57 -15.15 0.92 -27.25
N LEU A 58 -14.35 0.43 -28.20
CA LEU A 58 -13.94 1.23 -29.36
C LEU A 58 -15.16 1.67 -30.19
N ASN A 59 -16.12 0.76 -30.42
CA ASN A 59 -17.33 1.07 -31.18
C ASN A 59 -18.30 1.96 -30.41
N ILE A 60 -18.55 1.67 -29.12
CA ILE A 60 -19.49 2.43 -28.28
C ILE A 60 -19.06 3.90 -28.16
N TYR A 61 -17.76 4.14 -28.00
CA TYR A 61 -17.22 5.49 -27.80
C TYR A 61 -16.65 6.12 -29.08
N GLY A 62 -16.72 5.45 -30.23
CA GLY A 62 -16.19 5.94 -31.50
C GLY A 62 -14.70 6.23 -31.42
N ILE A 63 -13.91 5.28 -30.92
CA ILE A 63 -12.46 5.43 -30.76
C ILE A 63 -11.76 5.01 -32.06
N ASP A 64 -11.27 5.99 -32.80
CA ASP A 64 -10.54 5.77 -34.05
C ASP A 64 -9.03 5.89 -33.83
N ILE A 65 -8.30 4.79 -34.06
CA ILE A 65 -6.84 4.76 -33.98
C ILE A 65 -6.24 5.07 -35.36
N ASN A 66 -5.53 6.19 -35.47
CA ASN A 66 -4.97 6.68 -36.72
C ASN A 66 -3.44 6.52 -36.74
N LYS A 67 -2.94 5.91 -37.84
CA LYS A 67 -1.51 5.70 -38.09
C LYS A 67 -1.04 6.58 -39.25
N HIS A 68 -1.03 7.90 -39.03
CA HIS A 68 -0.37 8.85 -39.93
C HIS A 68 1.04 9.18 -39.41
N LYS A 69 1.64 10.31 -39.83
CA LYS A 69 2.99 10.77 -39.44
C LYS A 69 3.30 10.65 -37.94
N TYR A 70 2.27 10.70 -37.09
CA TYR A 70 2.31 10.35 -35.67
C TYR A 70 1.14 9.44 -35.32
N ARG A 71 1.31 8.55 -34.33
CA ARG A 71 0.21 7.73 -33.80
C ARG A 71 -0.64 8.60 -32.90
N TYR A 72 -1.93 8.66 -33.18
CA TYR A 72 -2.92 9.32 -32.32
C TYR A 72 -4.26 8.58 -32.40
N PHE A 73 -5.11 8.80 -31.42
CA PHE A 73 -6.49 8.34 -31.48
C PHE A 73 -7.45 9.53 -31.31
N ASN A 74 -8.64 9.39 -31.86
CA ASN A 74 -9.76 10.29 -31.62
C ASN A 74 -10.81 9.55 -30.82
N ILE A 75 -11.65 10.27 -30.06
CA ILE A 75 -12.80 9.69 -29.37
C ILE A 75 -14.04 10.46 -29.79
N GLY A 76 -15.05 9.74 -30.27
CA GLY A 76 -16.33 10.27 -30.72
C GLY A 76 -16.27 11.00 -32.07
N GLU A 77 -17.35 11.70 -32.42
CA GLU A 77 -17.49 12.40 -33.70
C GLU A 77 -16.54 13.59 -33.86
N ASN A 78 -15.98 14.09 -32.76
CA ASN A 78 -15.14 15.29 -32.78
C ASN A 78 -13.69 14.95 -33.19
N LYS A 79 -13.48 14.76 -34.50
CA LYS A 79 -12.18 14.50 -35.14
C LYS A 79 -11.12 15.59 -34.90
N ARG A 80 -11.47 16.71 -34.24
CA ARG A 80 -10.53 17.78 -33.87
C ARG A 80 -9.76 17.45 -32.58
N LYS A 81 -10.34 16.68 -31.65
CA LYS A 81 -9.66 16.27 -30.41
C LYS A 81 -8.79 15.04 -30.68
N LYS A 82 -7.49 15.28 -30.82
CA LYS A 82 -6.49 14.24 -31.09
C LYS A 82 -5.70 13.94 -29.82
N PHE A 83 -5.68 12.67 -29.44
CA PHE A 83 -4.89 12.17 -28.32
C PHE A 83 -3.64 11.51 -28.87
N ALA A 84 -2.51 12.20 -28.75
CA ALA A 84 -1.22 11.65 -29.20
C ALA A 84 -0.74 10.57 -28.22
N PHE A 85 -0.22 9.47 -28.77
CA PHE A 85 0.56 8.56 -27.95
C PHE A 85 1.90 9.23 -27.63
N PRO A 86 2.32 9.30 -26.35
CA PRO A 86 3.60 9.89 -26.00
C PRO A 86 4.73 9.18 -26.76
N PRO A 87 5.67 9.93 -27.38
CA PRO A 87 6.62 9.36 -28.33
C PRO A 87 7.63 8.40 -27.70
N GLU A 88 7.94 8.52 -26.41
CA GLU A 88 8.87 7.65 -25.67
C GLU A 88 8.50 7.60 -24.19
N LYS A 89 9.13 6.67 -23.45
CA LYS A 89 8.98 6.34 -22.01
C LYS A 89 8.87 7.57 -21.10
N ARG A 90 7.72 8.25 -21.11
CA ARG A 90 7.26 8.92 -19.90
C ARG A 90 6.97 7.78 -18.97
N GLU A 91 7.80 7.62 -17.95
CA GLU A 91 7.40 6.89 -16.76
C GLU A 91 5.99 7.36 -16.47
N ILE A 92 5.03 6.45 -16.64
CA ILE A 92 3.68 6.70 -16.18
C ILE A 92 3.90 7.14 -14.74
N THR A 93 3.44 8.34 -14.38
CA THR A 93 3.29 8.71 -12.98
C THR A 93 2.19 7.80 -12.45
N VAL A 94 2.51 6.52 -12.33
CA VAL A 94 1.82 5.60 -11.49
C VAL A 94 2.01 6.29 -10.16
N ILE A 95 0.94 6.86 -9.62
CA ILE A 95 0.89 7.10 -8.19
C ILE A 95 1.06 5.69 -7.64
N ARG A 96 2.32 5.28 -7.42
CA ARG A 96 2.69 3.99 -6.87
C ARG A 96 2.37 4.08 -5.40
N GLN A 97 1.08 4.14 -5.09
CA GLN A 97 0.58 3.38 -3.96
C GLN A 97 0.56 1.91 -4.41
N VAL A 98 1.73 1.37 -4.81
CA VAL A 98 1.94 -0.07 -4.68
C VAL A 98 2.16 -0.23 -3.18
N ILE A 99 1.04 -0.19 -2.47
CA ILE A 99 0.99 -0.61 -1.09
C ILE A 99 1.41 -2.07 -1.15
N ASN A 100 2.67 -2.32 -0.82
CA ASN A 100 3.15 -3.66 -0.67
C ASN A 100 2.40 -4.21 0.54
N VAL A 101 1.41 -5.07 0.30
CA VAL A 101 0.53 -5.64 1.35
C VAL A 101 1.36 -6.23 2.49
N ASN A 102 2.58 -6.71 2.19
CA ASN A 102 3.52 -7.22 3.17
C ASN A 102 4.17 -6.13 4.02
N GLN A 103 4.43 -4.95 3.45
CA GLN A 103 4.96 -3.78 4.17
C GLN A 103 3.89 -3.20 5.11
N GLU A 104 2.63 -3.13 4.69
CA GLU A 104 1.54 -2.74 5.60
C GLU A 104 1.35 -3.72 6.74
N LYS A 105 1.41 -5.04 6.47
CA LYS A 105 1.41 -6.05 7.53
C LYS A 105 2.61 -5.90 8.46
N PHE A 106 3.79 -5.61 7.92
CA PHE A 106 4.98 -5.36 8.74
C PHE A 106 4.80 -4.15 9.66
N VAL A 107 4.29 -3.03 9.14
CA VAL A 107 4.01 -1.83 9.92
C VAL A 107 2.95 -2.10 11.00
N SER A 108 1.85 -2.76 10.62
CA SER A 108 0.71 -3.02 11.51
C SER A 108 0.89 -4.18 12.47
N TYR A 109 1.91 -5.03 12.34
CA TYR A 109 2.14 -6.11 13.32
C TYR A 109 3.46 -5.95 14.07
N GLN A 110 4.51 -5.47 13.43
CA GLN A 110 5.85 -5.39 14.05
C GLN A 110 6.22 -3.98 14.50
N LEU A 111 5.68 -2.93 13.87
CA LEU A 111 6.00 -1.54 14.23
C LEU A 111 4.92 -0.85 15.09
N ILE A 112 3.87 -1.56 15.53
CA ILE A 112 2.87 -0.97 16.45
C ILE A 112 3.53 -0.49 17.74
N GLU A 113 4.39 -1.32 18.33
CA GLU A 113 5.04 -1.03 19.61
C GLU A 113 6.34 -0.24 19.45
N ALA A 114 6.76 0.02 18.20
CA ALA A 114 7.99 0.74 17.92
C ALA A 114 7.83 2.24 18.23
N GLN A 115 8.61 2.73 19.19
CA GLN A 115 8.70 4.16 19.46
C GLN A 115 9.60 4.86 18.44
N ILE A 116 8.99 5.36 17.37
CA ILE A 116 9.68 6.21 16.37
C ILE A 116 9.60 7.66 16.85
N SER A 117 10.73 8.38 16.81
CA SER A 117 10.79 9.77 17.26
C SER A 117 9.77 10.66 16.54
N PRO A 118 9.06 11.55 17.25
CA PRO A 118 8.11 12.49 16.66
C PRO A 118 8.79 13.61 15.85
N GLU A 119 10.11 13.75 15.95
CA GLU A 119 10.88 14.79 15.24
C GLU A 119 11.16 14.44 13.78
N LEU A 120 10.88 13.21 13.36
CA LEU A 120 11.09 12.76 11.98
C LEU A 120 10.03 13.36 11.05
N THR A 121 10.48 13.88 9.90
CA THR A 121 9.57 14.28 8.81
C THR A 121 8.93 13.04 8.18
N LEU A 122 7.81 13.26 7.47
CA LEU A 122 7.06 12.18 6.84
C LEU A 122 7.96 11.35 5.89
N ASP A 123 8.75 12.03 5.05
CA ASP A 123 9.63 11.41 4.07
C ASP A 123 10.71 10.53 4.76
N MET A 124 11.30 11.03 5.84
CA MET A 124 12.31 10.26 6.60
C MET A 124 11.69 9.04 7.28
N LYS A 125 10.43 9.14 7.70
CA LYS A 125 9.70 8.01 8.29
C LYS A 125 9.40 6.95 7.24
N GLU A 126 9.03 7.34 6.03
CA GLU A 126 8.81 6.42 4.92
C GLU A 126 10.12 5.70 4.54
N GLU A 127 11.22 6.44 4.39
CA GLU A 127 12.55 5.87 4.12
C GLU A 127 13.00 4.90 5.21
N LEU A 128 12.79 5.24 6.48
CA LEU A 128 13.09 4.37 7.61
C LEU A 128 12.29 3.06 7.55
N ILE A 129 10.98 3.13 7.27
CA ILE A 129 10.12 1.95 7.14
C ILE A 129 10.58 1.07 5.98
N GLU A 130 10.98 1.67 4.85
CA GLU A 130 11.52 0.92 3.71
C GLU A 130 12.79 0.16 4.07
N ILE A 131 13.74 0.81 4.74
CA ILE A 131 14.99 0.19 5.19
C ILE A 131 14.71 -0.96 6.18
N LEU A 132 13.84 -0.72 7.16
CA LEU A 132 13.46 -1.74 8.15
C LEU A 132 12.78 -2.93 7.51
N PHE A 133 11.93 -2.71 6.50
CA PHE A 133 11.27 -3.78 5.77
C PHE A 133 12.25 -4.57 4.87
N GLN A 134 13.20 -3.88 4.24
CA GLN A 134 14.23 -4.49 3.39
C GLN A 134 15.12 -5.43 4.19
N TYR A 135 15.53 -5.02 5.40
CA TYR A 135 16.43 -5.78 6.26
C TYR A 135 15.74 -6.45 7.45
N ARG A 136 14.41 -6.66 7.38
CA ARG A 136 13.60 -7.20 8.50
C ARG A 136 14.17 -8.49 9.11
N GLU A 137 14.75 -9.37 8.29
CA GLU A 137 15.32 -10.65 8.73
C GLU A 137 16.61 -10.49 9.55
N ALA A 138 17.27 -9.32 9.48
CA ALA A 138 18.43 -9.00 10.30
C ALA A 138 18.04 -8.57 11.73
N PHE A 139 16.80 -8.11 11.91
CA PHE A 139 16.32 -7.51 13.15
C PHE A 139 15.21 -8.33 13.83
N ALA A 140 14.57 -9.23 13.11
CA ALA A 140 13.51 -10.11 13.60
C ALA A 140 13.56 -11.47 12.90
N SER A 141 13.20 -12.53 13.63
CA SER A 141 12.99 -13.87 13.10
C SER A 141 11.59 -14.36 13.45
N ASP A 142 11.16 -15.50 12.88
CA ASP A 142 9.84 -16.09 13.18
C ASP A 142 9.61 -16.35 14.68
N ASN A 143 10.71 -16.47 15.45
CA ASN A 143 10.67 -16.70 16.90
C ASN A 143 11.01 -15.46 17.74
N GLU A 144 11.46 -14.38 17.12
CA GLU A 144 11.98 -13.19 17.81
C GLU A 144 11.45 -11.94 17.09
N PRO A 145 10.38 -11.31 17.59
CA PRO A 145 9.88 -10.08 17.01
C PRO A 145 10.91 -8.95 17.15
N LEU A 146 10.76 -7.95 16.29
CA LEU A 146 11.61 -6.76 16.25
C LEU A 146 11.74 -6.12 17.65
N GLY A 147 12.95 -6.08 18.20
CA GLY A 147 13.22 -5.49 19.53
C GLY A 147 13.31 -6.48 20.69
N ALA A 148 12.94 -7.76 20.50
CA ALA A 148 13.09 -8.80 21.51
C ALA A 148 14.44 -9.54 21.37
N ILE A 149 15.53 -8.89 21.78
CA ILE A 149 16.88 -9.49 21.74
C ILE A 149 16.98 -10.59 22.82
N LYS A 150 16.97 -11.86 22.40
CA LYS A 150 17.21 -12.98 23.33
C LYS A 150 18.55 -12.80 24.06
N ARG A 151 18.59 -13.19 25.34
CA ARG A 151 19.73 -13.07 26.29
C ARG A 151 19.97 -11.68 26.89
N HIS A 152 19.11 -10.69 26.61
CA HIS A 152 19.08 -9.43 27.37
C HIS A 152 17.92 -9.39 28.39
N GLU A 153 17.34 -10.53 28.72
CA GLU A 153 16.39 -10.63 29.82
C GLU A 153 17.16 -10.38 31.13
N VAL A 154 16.67 -9.43 31.92
CA VAL A 154 17.24 -9.14 33.24
C VAL A 154 16.47 -9.97 34.26
N ASP A 155 17.08 -11.09 34.68
CA ASP A 155 16.56 -11.89 35.79
C ASP A 155 16.72 -11.12 37.10
N ILE A 156 15.66 -10.42 37.51
CA ILE A 156 15.59 -9.78 38.82
C ILE A 156 15.19 -10.84 39.84
N LEU A 157 16.19 -11.55 40.36
CA LEU A 157 16.01 -12.48 41.47
C LEU A 157 15.76 -11.69 42.77
N LEU A 158 14.55 -11.82 43.30
CA LEU A 158 14.22 -11.31 44.63
C LEU A 158 14.84 -12.23 45.68
N ASN A 159 15.94 -11.80 46.32
CA ASN A 159 16.62 -12.52 47.40
C ASN A 159 15.83 -12.54 48.73
N VAL A 160 14.50 -12.43 48.68
CA VAL A 160 13.64 -12.38 49.87
C VAL A 160 12.63 -13.51 49.84
N GLU A 161 12.83 -14.48 50.74
CA GLU A 161 11.83 -15.49 51.03
C GLU A 161 10.63 -14.86 51.77
N ARG A 162 9.44 -15.45 51.62
CA ARG A 162 8.28 -14.98 52.39
C ARG A 162 8.55 -15.23 53.88
N PRO A 163 8.22 -14.30 54.78
CA PRO A 163 7.50 -13.03 54.55
C PRO A 163 8.37 -11.90 53.97
N TYR A 164 7.90 -11.26 52.89
CA TYR A 164 8.59 -10.09 52.30
C TYR A 164 8.83 -8.97 53.33
N PRO A 165 9.97 -8.23 53.24
CA PRO A 165 10.26 -7.10 54.10
C PRO A 165 9.09 -6.12 54.18
N PRO A 166 8.82 -5.51 55.35
CA PRO A 166 7.73 -4.55 55.52
C PRO A 166 7.79 -3.38 54.52
N LEU A 167 8.98 -3.00 54.04
CA LEU A 167 9.19 -1.94 53.06
C LEU A 167 8.53 -2.22 51.70
N LEU A 168 8.54 -3.47 51.24
CA LEU A 168 7.88 -3.88 49.99
C LEU A 168 6.36 -4.03 50.13
N ARG A 169 5.86 -4.06 51.37
CA ARG A 169 4.42 -4.14 51.69
C ARG A 169 3.77 -2.78 51.88
N ARG A 170 4.57 -1.72 52.03
CA ARG A 170 4.04 -0.37 52.19
C ARG A 170 3.47 0.09 50.86
N PRO A 171 2.29 0.74 50.84
CA PRO A 171 1.83 1.43 49.66
C PRO A 171 2.87 2.47 49.26
N ALA A 172 2.97 2.76 47.96
CA ALA A 172 3.79 3.87 47.49
C ALA A 172 3.42 5.14 48.27
N CYS A 173 4.43 5.89 48.71
CA CYS A 173 4.19 7.16 49.38
C CYS A 173 3.36 8.07 48.48
N PRO A 174 2.36 8.78 49.02
CA PRO A 174 1.55 9.68 48.21
C PRO A 174 2.43 10.75 47.59
N ALA A 175 2.42 10.83 46.26
CA ALA A 175 3.12 11.87 45.53
C ALA A 175 2.48 13.23 45.83
N SER A 176 3.31 14.27 45.96
CA SER A 176 2.79 15.64 46.07
C SER A 176 2.06 16.05 44.78
N PRO A 177 1.10 16.99 44.83
CA PRO A 177 0.36 17.41 43.64
C PRO A 177 1.26 17.80 42.46
N ARG A 178 2.34 18.56 42.74
CA ARG A 178 3.35 18.97 41.76
C ARG A 178 4.16 17.80 41.20
N ALA A 179 4.51 16.82 42.04
CA ALA A 179 5.21 15.62 41.59
C ALA A 179 4.30 14.74 40.71
N ARG A 180 3.00 14.72 41.01
CA ARG A 180 2.01 13.97 40.23
C ARG A 180 1.83 14.55 38.82
N GLU A 181 1.71 15.86 38.69
CA GLU A 181 1.63 16.54 37.38
C GLU A 181 2.89 16.28 36.53
N ALA A 182 4.08 16.32 37.13
CA ALA A 182 5.32 16.03 36.42
C ALA A 182 5.43 14.57 35.95
N LEU A 183 4.94 13.63 36.75
CA LEU A 183 4.89 12.20 36.40
C LEU A 183 3.85 11.93 35.30
N GLU A 184 2.69 12.58 35.36
CA GLU A 184 1.64 12.43 34.33
C GLU A 184 2.12 12.83 32.93
N ASN A 185 3.08 13.76 32.81
CA ASN A 185 3.69 14.15 31.52
C ASN A 185 4.64 13.10 30.92
N HIS A 186 5.10 12.11 31.70
CA HIS A 186 6.06 11.10 31.26
C HIS A 186 5.46 9.69 31.22
N ILE A 187 4.34 9.48 31.91
CA ILE A 187 3.63 8.20 31.97
C ILE A 187 2.64 8.05 30.80
N ASN A 188 2.07 9.17 30.33
CA ASN A 188 1.13 9.21 29.19
C ASN A 188 1.83 9.66 27.92
#